data_AF-A0ABD2XQG3-F1
#
_entry.id   AF-A0ABD2XQG3-F1
#
_cell.length_a   1.000
_cell.length_b   1.000
_cell.length_c   1.000
_cell.angle_alpha   90.00
_cell.angle_beta   90.00
_cell.angle_gamma   90.00
#
_symmetry.space_group_name_H-M   'P 1'
#
loop_
_entity.id
_entity.type
_entity.pdbx_description
1 polymer ?
#
loop_
_entity_poly.entity_id
_entity_poly.type
_entity_poly.pdbx_seq_one_letter_code
_entity_poly.pdbx_strand_id
1 'polypeptide(L)'
;MPRALLKVQLSVAKNIMNFCENSTSKVGAQIKTLSHFRACLDLFGVYWKSFIARHDELLGHADDLSQQKYFVKDCYGLTEDNYTGAKALIMDHIAALTPPAALALPTGIKRLGRPG
;
A
#
# COMPACT_ATOMS: atom_id res chain seq x y z
N MET A 1 -5.64 -17.20 23.27
CA MET A 1 -5.28 -15.95 24.00
C MET A 1 -5.74 -14.72 23.21
N PRO A 2 -7.04 -14.38 23.22
CA PRO A 2 -7.61 -13.33 22.35
C PRO A 2 -6.98 -11.94 22.57
N ARG A 3 -6.54 -11.63 23.79
CA ARG A 3 -5.86 -10.37 24.11
C ARG A 3 -4.46 -10.23 23.49
N ALA A 4 -3.73 -11.33 23.33
CA ALA A 4 -2.42 -11.30 22.67
C ALA A 4 -2.58 -11.04 21.16
N LEU A 5 -3.57 -11.68 20.54
CA LEU A 5 -3.95 -11.44 19.14
C LEU A 5 -4.36 -9.98 18.93
N LEU A 6 -5.20 -9.44 19.82
CA LEU A 6 -5.61 -8.04 19.78
C LEU A 6 -4.43 -7.05 19.89
N LYS A 7 -3.46 -7.34 20.77
CA LYS A 7 -2.25 -6.51 20.90
C LYS A 7 -1.45 -6.46 19.60
N VAL A 8 -1.28 -7.60 18.93
CA VAL A 8 -0.61 -7.68 17.63
C VAL A 8 -1.40 -6.91 16.57
N GLN A 9 -2.73 -7.04 16.56
CA GLN A 9 -3.59 -6.33 15.62
C GLN A 9 -3.45 -4.81 15.74
N LEU A 10 -3.46 -4.28 16.96
CA LEU A 10 -3.28 -2.84 17.21
C LEU A 10 -1.88 -2.34 16.80
N SER A 11 -0.86 -3.17 16.97
CA SER A 11 0.50 -2.86 16.50
C SER A 11 0.55 -2.74 14.98
N VAL A 12 -0.09 -3.67 14.27
CA VAL A 12 -0.15 -3.67 12.80
C VAL A 12 -1.00 -2.51 12.28
N ALA A 13 -2.13 -2.20 12.92
CA ALA A 13 -2.92 -1.00 12.61
C ALA A 13 -2.08 0.27 12.69
N LYS A 14 -1.29 0.43 13.76
CA LYS A 14 -0.38 1.56 13.93
C LYS A 14 0.67 1.62 12.83
N ASN A 15 1.22 0.48 12.42
CA ASN A 15 2.18 0.43 11.31
C ASN A 15 1.52 0.87 10.00
N ILE A 16 0.27 0.46 9.75
CA ILE A 16 -0.48 0.83 8.55
C ILE A 16 -0.76 2.34 8.54
N MET A 17 -1.29 2.90 9.63
CA MET A 17 -1.60 4.33 9.74
C MET A 17 -0.35 5.22 9.54
N ASN A 18 0.82 4.76 10.00
CA ASN A 18 2.06 5.51 9.87
C ASN A 18 2.85 5.18 8.58
N PHE A 19 2.39 4.22 7.78
CA PHE A 19 3.19 3.67 6.68
C PHE A 19 3.51 4.72 5.63
N CYS A 20 2.51 5.49 5.19
CA CYS A 20 2.71 6.49 4.16
C CYS A 20 3.71 7.56 4.60
N GLU A 21 3.53 8.14 5.78
CA GLU A 21 4.44 9.17 6.30
C GLU A 21 5.89 8.64 6.40
N ASN A 22 6.07 7.42 6.87
CA ASN A 22 7.40 6.81 7.05
C ASN A 22 8.06 6.41 5.72
N SER A 23 7.28 5.94 4.75
CA SER A 23 7.78 5.40 3.49
C SER A 23 7.79 6.42 2.35
N THR A 24 7.16 7.59 2.53
CA THR A 24 7.06 8.64 1.50
C THR A 24 7.60 9.99 1.98
N SER A 25 7.11 10.53 3.10
CA SER A 25 7.44 11.89 3.55
C SER A 25 8.81 11.96 4.21
N LYS A 26 9.14 10.97 5.06
CA LYS A 26 10.37 10.95 5.88
C LYS A 26 11.61 10.39 5.17
N VAL A 27 11.46 9.74 4.01
CA VAL A 27 12.59 9.23 3.24
C VAL A 27 13.26 10.34 2.43
N GLY A 28 14.60 10.32 2.36
CA GLY A 28 15.37 11.29 1.57
C GLY A 28 14.99 11.28 0.09
N ALA A 29 15.08 12.43 -0.58
CA ALA A 29 14.66 12.59 -1.98
C ALA A 29 15.33 11.58 -2.93
N GLN A 30 16.59 11.22 -2.67
CA GLN A 30 17.37 10.23 -3.42
C GLN A 30 16.77 8.80 -3.37
N ILE A 31 15.93 8.51 -2.38
CA ILE A 31 15.29 7.19 -2.21
C ILE A 31 13.93 7.14 -2.93
N LYS A 32 13.32 8.30 -3.24
CA LYS A 32 11.99 8.42 -3.85
C LYS A 32 11.98 8.08 -5.34
N THR A 33 12.37 6.85 -5.66
CA THR A 33 12.43 6.28 -7.00
C THR A 33 11.18 5.45 -7.30
N LEU A 34 10.93 5.18 -8.58
CA LEU A 34 9.84 4.30 -9.00
C LEU A 34 9.94 2.90 -8.35
N SER A 35 11.15 2.35 -8.25
CA SER A 35 11.40 1.04 -7.63
C SER A 35 11.04 1.06 -6.14
N HIS A 36 11.42 2.11 -5.42
CA HIS A 36 11.09 2.28 -4.01
C HIS A 36 9.58 2.28 -3.76
N PHE A 37 8.83 3.07 -4.52
CA PHE A 37 7.38 3.13 -4.34
C PHE A 37 6.66 1.83 -4.71
N ARG A 38 7.14 1.09 -5.71
CA ARG A 38 6.64 -0.26 -6.01
C ARG A 38 6.87 -1.23 -4.86
N ALA A 39 8.10 -1.26 -4.32
CA ALA A 39 8.42 -2.09 -3.16
C ALA A 39 7.59 -1.72 -1.92
N CYS A 40 7.34 -0.42 -1.71
CA CYS A 40 6.47 0.07 -0.65
C CYS A 40 5.03 -0.43 -0.84
N LEU A 41 4.50 -0.39 -2.06
CA LEU A 41 3.15 -0.88 -2.37
C LEU A 41 3.00 -2.37 -2.08
N ASP A 42 4.00 -3.17 -2.47
CA ASP A 42 4.01 -4.62 -2.22
C ASP A 42 4.05 -4.93 -0.72
N LEU A 43 4.96 -4.29 0.02
CA LEU A 43 5.08 -4.45 1.47
C LEU A 43 3.78 -4.04 2.18
N PHE A 44 3.17 -2.93 1.74
CA PHE A 44 1.93 -2.44 2.32
C PHE A 44 0.77 -3.41 2.08
N GLY A 45 0.72 -4.03 0.89
CA GLY A 45 -0.22 -5.11 0.59
C GLY A 45 -0.06 -6.33 1.50
N VAL A 46 1.17 -6.70 1.86
CA VAL A 46 1.44 -7.80 2.81
C VAL A 46 0.93 -7.47 4.21
N TYR A 47 1.18 -6.25 4.70
CA TYR A 47 0.66 -5.80 6.00
C TYR A 47 -0.86 -5.79 6.03
N TRP A 48 -1.51 -5.33 4.96
CA TRP A 48 -2.97 -5.31 4.85
C TRP A 48 -3.58 -6.72 4.85
N LYS A 49 -3.06 -7.64 4.03
CA LYS A 49 -3.52 -9.04 4.02
C LYS A 49 -3.41 -9.67 5.40
N SER A 50 -2.30 -9.43 6.08
CA SER A 50 -2.07 -9.94 7.43
C SER A 50 -3.04 -9.32 8.46
N PHE A 51 -3.38 -8.04 8.30
CA PHE A 51 -4.31 -7.33 9.15
C PHE A 51 -5.74 -7.85 9.02
N ILE A 52 -6.21 -8.10 7.79
CA ILE A 52 -7.53 -8.70 7.53
C ILE A 52 -7.61 -10.10 8.14
N ALA A 53 -6.64 -10.97 7.85
CA ALA A 53 -6.67 -12.35 8.35
C ALA A 53 -6.77 -12.43 9.89
N ARG A 54 -6.07 -11.54 10.60
CA ARG A 54 -6.17 -11.44 12.06
C ARG A 54 -7.45 -10.78 12.54
N HIS A 55 -8.01 -9.85 11.76
CA HIS A 55 -9.33 -9.29 12.07
C HIS A 55 -10.38 -10.40 12.04
N ASP A 56 -10.35 -11.26 11.02
CA ASP A 56 -11.27 -12.39 10.89
C ASP A 56 -11.11 -13.36 12.09
N GLU A 57 -9.88 -13.65 12.51
CA GLU A 57 -9.62 -14.44 13.72
C GLU A 57 -10.17 -13.76 14.99
N LEU A 58 -10.07 -12.44 15.09
CA LEU A 58 -10.61 -11.67 16.22
C LEU A 58 -12.14 -11.62 16.23
N LEU A 59 -12.81 -11.69 15.09
CA LEU A 59 -14.27 -11.76 15.02
C LEU A 59 -14.81 -13.03 15.71
N GLY A 60 -14.05 -14.13 15.67
CA GLY A 60 -14.36 -15.34 16.46
C GLY A 60 -14.32 -15.16 17.98
N HIS A 61 -13.81 -14.01 18.45
CA HIS A 61 -13.73 -13.62 19.86
C HIS A 61 -14.44 -12.28 20.13
N ALA A 62 -15.35 -11.86 19.24
CA ALA A 62 -15.96 -10.53 19.31
C ALA A 62 -16.73 -10.30 20.61
N ASP A 63 -17.46 -11.31 21.12
CA ASP A 63 -18.22 -11.18 22.38
C ASP A 63 -17.31 -10.87 23.57
N ASP A 64 -16.22 -11.62 23.71
CA ASP A 64 -15.20 -11.46 24.77
C ASP A 64 -14.45 -10.11 24.67
N LEU A 65 -14.34 -9.57 23.45
CA LEU A 65 -13.57 -8.38 23.15
C LEU A 65 -14.43 -7.16 22.83
N SER A 66 -15.76 -7.26 22.94
CA SER A 66 -16.72 -6.24 22.50
C SER A 66 -16.48 -4.86 23.13
N GLN A 67 -16.01 -4.83 24.38
CA GLN A 67 -15.70 -3.61 25.12
C GLN A 67 -14.29 -3.06 24.85
N GLN A 68 -13.47 -3.76 24.06
CA GLN A 68 -12.15 -3.29 23.71
C GLN A 68 -12.26 -2.16 22.69
N LYS A 69 -11.37 -1.16 22.83
CA LYS A 69 -11.34 0.02 21.96
C LYS A 69 -11.34 -0.32 20.48
N TYR A 70 -10.72 -1.44 20.10
CA TYR A 70 -10.68 -1.91 18.72
C TYR A 70 -12.07 -2.07 18.10
N PHE A 71 -13.00 -2.67 18.84
CA PHE A 71 -14.37 -2.91 18.37
C PHE A 71 -15.25 -1.67 18.61
N VAL A 72 -15.17 -1.06 19.80
CA VAL A 72 -16.00 0.11 20.16
C VAL A 72 -15.75 1.30 19.24
N LYS A 73 -14.51 1.50 18.78
CA LYS A 73 -14.12 2.65 17.95
C LYS A 73 -13.98 2.33 16.47
N ASP A 74 -14.45 1.16 16.04
CA ASP A 74 -14.28 0.68 14.67
C ASP A 74 -12.83 0.88 14.15
N CYS A 75 -11.86 0.35 14.90
CA CYS A 75 -10.45 0.47 14.50
C CYS A 75 -10.17 -0.27 13.19
N TYR A 76 -11.02 -1.22 12.78
CA TYR A 76 -10.92 -1.84 11.47
C TYR A 76 -11.21 -0.82 10.37
N GLY A 77 -12.39 -0.18 10.38
CA GLY A 77 -12.76 0.82 9.38
C GLY A 77 -11.77 1.98 9.31
N LEU A 78 -11.34 2.50 10.47
CA LEU A 78 -10.30 3.55 10.50
C LEU A 78 -9.00 3.09 9.84
N THR A 79 -8.57 1.84 10.07
CA THR A 79 -7.33 1.32 9.47
C THR A 79 -7.50 1.09 7.97
N GLU A 80 -8.69 0.66 7.52
CA GLU A 80 -9.03 0.48 6.10
C GLU A 80 -9.00 1.79 5.33
N ASP A 81 -9.59 2.86 5.88
CA ASP A 81 -9.57 4.19 5.28
C ASP A 81 -8.13 4.69 5.11
N ASN A 82 -7.31 4.54 6.16
CA ASN A 82 -5.90 4.91 6.11
C ASN A 82 -5.11 4.07 5.10
N TYR A 83 -5.37 2.76 5.03
CA TYR A 83 -4.76 1.89 4.04
C TYR A 83 -5.10 2.35 2.62
N THR A 84 -6.38 2.58 2.33
CA THR A 84 -6.85 2.96 1.00
C THR A 84 -6.29 4.31 0.58
N GLY A 85 -6.30 5.30 1.48
CA GLY A 85 -5.72 6.62 1.22
C GLY A 85 -4.21 6.56 0.97
N ALA A 86 -3.46 5.86 1.82
CA ALA A 86 -2.02 5.68 1.64
C ALA A 86 -1.67 4.92 0.36
N LYS A 87 -2.45 3.90 0.00
CA LYS A 87 -2.27 3.14 -1.23
C LYS A 87 -2.43 4.04 -2.46
N ALA A 88 -3.47 4.88 -2.49
CA ALA A 88 -3.69 5.84 -3.58
C ALA A 88 -2.51 6.79 -3.73
N LEU A 89 -2.02 7.38 -2.63
CA LEU A 89 -0.86 8.29 -2.66
C LEU A 89 0.41 7.62 -3.21
N ILE A 90 0.67 6.37 -2.82
CA ILE A 90 1.81 5.61 -3.37
C ILE A 90 1.62 5.36 -4.88
N MET A 91 0.41 5.03 -5.32
CA MET A 91 0.09 4.84 -6.73
C MET A 91 0.25 6.14 -7.53
N ASP A 92 -0.11 7.28 -6.97
CA ASP A 92 0.10 8.59 -7.61
C ASP A 92 1.59 8.91 -7.78
N HIS A 93 2.41 8.61 -6.77
CA HIS A 93 3.87 8.73 -6.90
C HIS A 93 4.43 7.81 -7.99
N ILE A 94 3.93 6.58 -8.10
CA ILE A 94 4.31 5.65 -9.18
C ILE A 94 3.91 6.22 -10.54
N ALA A 95 2.70 6.76 -10.67
CA ALA A 95 2.21 7.34 -11.91
C ALA A 95 3.04 8.56 -12.34
N ALA A 96 3.36 9.46 -11.40
CA ALA A 96 4.18 10.65 -11.65
C ALA A 96 5.62 10.32 -12.09
N LEU A 97 6.17 9.19 -11.61
CA LEU A 97 7.52 8.73 -11.95
C LEU A 97 7.56 7.77 -13.14
N THR A 98 6.41 7.30 -13.62
CA THR A 98 6.34 6.42 -14.78
C THR A 98 6.38 7.28 -16.04
N PRO A 99 7.39 7.11 -16.91
CA PRO A 99 7.43 7.84 -18.17
C PRO A 99 6.15 7.59 -18.97
N PRO A 100 5.54 8.61 -19.60
CA PRO A 100 4.52 8.37 -20.60
C PRO A 100 5.10 7.41 -21.62
N ALA A 101 4.40 6.30 -21.91
CA ALA A 101 4.83 5.37 -22.94
C ALA A 101 5.10 6.19 -24.21
N ALA A 102 6.38 6.33 -24.58
CA ALA A 102 6.76 7.05 -25.78
C ALA A 102 5.95 6.41 -26.91
N LEU A 103 5.10 7.21 -27.54
CA LEU A 103 4.39 6.86 -28.76
C LEU A 103 5.37 6.07 -29.62
N ALA A 104 5.10 4.78 -29.77
CA ALA A 104 5.83 3.90 -30.66
C ALA A 104 5.54 4.39 -32.08
N LEU A 105 6.23 5.46 -32.48
CA LEU A 105 6.36 5.87 -33.87
C LEU A 105 7.12 4.71 -34.53
N PRO A 106 6.50 3.99 -35.47
CA PRO A 106 7.25 3.06 -36.28
C PRO A 106 8.13 3.91 -37.20
N THR A 107 9.36 4.19 -36.80
CA THR A 107 10.41 4.69 -37.68
C THR A 107 10.84 3.55 -38.59
N GLY A 108 9.98 3.23 -39.55
CA GLY A 108 10.08 2.06 -40.40
C GLY A 108 9.72 2.37 -41.84
N ILE A 109 10.35 3.38 -42.46
CA ILE A 109 10.52 3.38 -43.93
C ILE A 109 11.94 3.84 -44.25
N LYS A 110 12.87 2.88 -44.30
CA LYS A 110 14.07 2.99 -45.12
C LYS A 110 13.59 3.17 -46.57
N ARG A 111 13.82 4.34 -47.17
CA ARG A 111 13.78 4.51 -48.62
C ARG A 111 14.85 3.62 -49.23
N LEU A 112 14.46 2.43 -49.67
CA LEU A 112 15.27 1.56 -50.50
C LEU A 112 15.11 1.98 -51.97
N GLY A 113 16.19 2.51 -52.53
CA GLY A 113 16.68 2.24 -53.88
C GLY A 113 15.79 2.56 -55.09
N ARG A 114 16.14 3.64 -55.79
CA ARG A 114 16.37 3.57 -57.26
C ARG A 114 17.88 3.38 -57.43
N PRO A 115 18.38 2.44 -58.26
CA PRO A 115 18.43 2.72 -59.70
C PRO A 115 18.23 1.49 -60.60
N GLY A 116 17.89 1.75 -61.86
CA GLY A 116 17.68 0.77 -62.93
C GLY A 116 16.81 1.38 -64.01
#